data_AF-A0A914KFX2-F1
#
_entry.id   AF-A0A914KFX2-F1
#
_cell.length_a   1.000
_cell.length_b   1.000
_cell.length_c   1.000
_cell.angle_alpha   90.00
_cell.angle_beta   90.00
_cell.angle_gamma   90.00
#
_symmetry.space_group_name_H-M   'P 1'
#
loop_
_entity.id
_entity.type
_entity.pdbx_description
1 polymer ?
#
loop_
_entity_poly.entity_id
_entity_poly.type
_entity_poly.pdbx_seq_one_letter_code
_entity_poly.pdbx_strand_id
1 'polypeptide(L)'
;MERLPNIKAISCYDCRSEDISCNVGECMGATCVKMETSNTDNERKTVSKACSNDYEDNHCKQTYLGPRIVLRCTCDSNFCNGDKNLAAAGLYQSAMDGDGGNKVYSKTILITFILFIFCLWRRWDV
;
A
#
# COMPACT_ATOMS: atom_id res chain seq x y z
N MET A 1 35.75 -9.08 1.87
CA MET A 1 35.32 -7.67 1.91
C MET A 1 33.99 -7.59 1.19
N GLU A 2 32.89 -7.74 1.93
CA GLU A 2 31.55 -7.52 1.39
C GLU A 2 31.42 -6.03 1.08
N ARG A 3 31.01 -5.68 -0.14
CA ARG A 3 30.69 -4.29 -0.50
C ARG A 3 29.54 -3.85 0.40
N LEU A 4 29.82 -3.00 1.39
CA LEU A 4 28.78 -2.20 2.02
C LEU A 4 28.01 -1.49 0.90
N PRO A 5 26.68 -1.66 0.81
CA PRO A 5 25.89 -0.91 -0.16
C PRO A 5 26.18 0.57 0.05
N ASN A 6 26.34 1.31 -1.05
CA ASN A 6 26.49 2.77 -0.98
C ASN A 6 25.13 3.32 -0.51
N ILE A 7 24.93 3.39 0.81
CA ILE A 7 23.69 3.88 1.41
C ILE A 7 23.66 5.38 1.15
N LYS A 8 22.98 5.76 0.06
CA LYS A 8 22.76 7.14 -0.29
C LYS A 8 21.71 7.71 0.66
N ALA A 9 22.05 8.79 1.36
CA ALA A 9 21.07 9.50 2.16
C ALA A 9 19.97 10.06 1.25
N ILE A 10 18.72 9.66 1.50
CA ILE A 10 17.51 10.12 0.82
C ILE A 10 16.72 11.05 1.73
N SER A 11 15.95 11.96 1.13
CA SER A 11 15.03 12.85 1.87
C SER A 11 13.67 12.18 2.04
N CYS A 12 13.09 12.27 3.24
CA CYS A 12 11.81 11.66 3.61
C CYS A 12 10.90 12.68 4.28
N TYR A 13 9.59 12.48 4.24
CA TYR A 13 8.68 13.22 5.11
C TYR A 13 8.82 12.74 6.55
N ASP A 14 8.76 13.68 7.51
CA ASP A 14 8.82 13.42 8.95
C ASP A 14 7.67 14.15 9.67
N CYS A 15 6.64 13.39 10.03
CA CYS A 15 5.43 13.95 10.60
C CYS A 15 4.64 12.93 11.41
N ARG A 16 3.77 13.44 12.28
CA ARG A 16 2.75 12.67 12.99
C ARG A 16 1.43 13.42 12.93
N SER A 17 0.36 12.74 12.54
CA SER A 17 -0.99 13.31 12.47
C SER A 17 -2.03 12.30 12.97
N GLU A 18 -3.13 12.83 13.50
CA GLU A 18 -4.36 12.08 13.77
C GLU A 18 -5.34 12.14 12.59
N ASP A 19 -4.94 12.80 11.51
CA ASP A 19 -5.66 12.81 10.25
C ASP A 19 -5.25 11.63 9.35
N ILE A 20 -5.92 11.54 8.20
CA ILE A 20 -5.72 10.48 7.21
C ILE A 20 -4.34 10.57 6.54
N SER A 21 -3.67 11.73 6.56
CA SER A 21 -2.32 11.85 6.04
C SER A 21 -1.52 13.06 6.54
N CYS A 22 -0.22 13.03 6.30
CA CYS A 22 0.68 14.17 6.49
C CYS A 22 1.85 14.09 5.50
N ASN A 23 2.27 15.22 4.91
CA ASN A 23 3.43 15.31 4.01
C ASN A 23 4.19 16.60 4.33
N VAL A 24 4.49 16.78 5.61
CA VAL A 24 5.18 17.95 6.17
C VAL A 24 6.39 17.46 6.94
N GLY A 25 7.36 18.35 7.17
CA GLY A 25 8.62 18.01 7.81
C GLY A 25 9.51 17.16 6.92
N GLU A 26 10.82 17.28 7.13
CA GLU A 26 11.83 16.62 6.31
C GLU A 26 12.92 16.03 7.19
N CYS A 27 13.34 14.81 6.86
CA CYS A 27 14.51 14.20 7.47
C CYS A 27 15.29 13.38 6.44
N MET A 28 16.55 13.05 6.76
CA MET A 28 17.43 12.28 5.88
C MET A 28 17.77 10.93 6.49
N GLY A 29 17.73 9.88 5.68
CA GLY A 29 18.09 8.52 6.12
C GLY A 29 18.41 7.60 4.94
N ALA A 30 18.61 6.32 5.24
CA ALA A 30 18.76 5.26 4.26
C ALA A 30 17.43 4.87 3.62
N THR A 31 16.35 4.89 4.42
CA THR A 31 15.00 4.54 4.00
C THR A 31 13.97 5.48 4.62
N CYS A 32 12.85 5.64 3.93
CA CYS A 32 11.68 6.32 4.45
C CYS A 32 10.67 5.29 4.96
N VAL A 33 10.05 5.61 6.09
CA VAL A 33 9.03 4.79 6.74
C VAL A 33 7.73 5.58 6.77
N LYS A 34 6.62 4.89 6.50
CA LYS A 34 5.27 5.33 6.81
C LYS A 34 4.60 4.29 7.69
N MET A 35 3.92 4.72 8.74
CA MET A 35 3.12 3.86 9.59
C MET A 35 1.74 4.47 9.76
N GLU A 36 0.72 3.69 9.42
CA GLU A 36 -0.68 4.01 9.65
C GLU A 36 -1.22 3.06 10.71
N THR A 37 -1.94 3.59 11.68
CA THR A 37 -2.68 2.79 12.66
C THR A 37 -4.14 3.18 12.59
N SER A 38 -5.00 2.24 12.22
CA SER A 38 -6.45 2.40 12.29
C SER A 38 -7.01 1.59 13.45
N ASN A 39 -8.05 2.12 14.10
CA ASN A 39 -8.82 1.41 15.11
C ASN A 39 -10.13 0.93 14.49
N THR A 40 -10.43 -0.36 14.64
CA THR A 40 -11.67 -0.98 14.14
C THR A 40 -12.91 -0.47 14.86
N ASP A 41 -12.76 0.03 16.09
CA ASP A 41 -13.89 0.34 16.96
C ASP A 41 -14.44 1.77 16.76
N ASN A 42 -13.62 2.70 16.28
CA ASN A 42 -13.98 4.12 16.23
C ASN A 42 -13.49 4.87 15.00
N GLU A 43 -13.08 4.16 13.95
CA GLU A 43 -12.56 4.69 12.68
C GLU A 43 -11.38 5.67 12.81
N ARG A 44 -10.84 5.87 14.02
CA ARG A 44 -9.73 6.78 14.26
C ARG A 44 -8.49 6.22 13.58
N LYS A 45 -7.85 7.07 12.79
CA LYS A 45 -6.60 6.76 12.11
C LYS A 45 -5.52 7.68 12.65
N THR A 46 -4.30 7.16 12.68
CA THR A 46 -3.12 7.96 12.97
C THR A 46 -2.07 7.61 11.93
N VAL A 47 -1.39 8.62 11.42
CA VAL A 47 -0.32 8.45 10.43
C VAL A 47 0.96 9.04 11.01
N SER A 48 2.04 8.30 10.88
CA SER A 48 3.38 8.77 11.17
C SER A 48 4.32 8.45 10.02
N LYS A 49 5.27 9.35 9.78
CA LYS A 49 6.30 9.24 8.76
C LYS A 49 7.63 9.59 9.39
N ALA A 50 8.67 8.88 9.02
CA ALA A 50 10.01 9.08 9.53
C ALA A 50 11.04 8.55 8.54
N CYS A 51 12.32 8.83 8.79
CA CYS A 51 13.46 8.18 8.15
C CYS A 51 14.08 7.15 9.08
N SER A 52 14.68 6.12 8.50
CA SER A 52 15.54 5.16 9.18
C SER A 52 16.95 5.26 8.62
N ASN A 53 17.96 5.05 9.47
CA ASN A 53 19.35 4.95 9.05
C ASN A 53 19.71 3.54 8.55
N ASP A 54 18.83 2.57 8.80
CA ASP A 54 18.99 1.21 8.34
C ASP A 54 18.32 1.04 6.97
N TYR A 55 18.98 0.26 6.11
CA TYR A 55 18.37 -0.15 4.86
C TYR A 55 17.35 -1.27 5.10
N GLU A 56 16.16 -1.09 4.55
CA GLU A 56 15.07 -2.06 4.53
C GLU A 56 14.46 -2.07 3.13
N ASP A 57 14.15 -3.25 2.59
CA ASP A 57 13.57 -3.36 1.25
C ASP A 57 12.22 -2.67 1.15
N ASN A 58 11.86 -2.24 -0.06
CA ASN A 58 10.60 -1.57 -0.33
C ASN A 58 9.42 -2.54 -0.19
N HIS A 59 8.63 -2.41 0.88
CA HIS A 59 7.44 -3.23 1.10
C HIS A 59 6.45 -2.53 2.02
N CYS A 60 5.19 -3.01 2.02
CA CYS A 60 4.22 -2.69 3.06
C CYS A 60 3.81 -3.98 3.77
N LYS A 61 3.68 -3.91 5.09
CA LYS A 61 3.23 -5.00 5.93
C LYS A 61 2.09 -4.53 6.84
N GLN A 62 0.98 -5.25 6.78
CA GLN A 62 -0.13 -5.09 7.70
C GLN A 62 0.02 -6.03 8.90
N THR A 63 -0.34 -5.56 10.09
CA THR A 63 -0.29 -6.32 11.34
C THR A 63 -1.52 -6.00 12.17
N TYR A 64 -2.10 -7.02 12.78
CA TYR A 64 -3.28 -6.90 13.64
C TYR A 64 -2.88 -6.97 15.11
N LEU A 65 -3.29 -5.97 15.89
CA LEU A 65 -2.97 -5.82 17.31
C LEU A 65 -4.27 -5.54 18.08
N GLY A 66 -5.01 -6.60 18.39
CA GLY A 66 -6.34 -6.48 18.99
C GLY A 66 -7.30 -5.70 18.07
N PRO A 67 -7.94 -4.61 18.52
CA PRO A 67 -8.81 -3.77 17.69
C PRO A 67 -8.04 -2.78 16.79
N ARG A 68 -6.71 -2.87 16.73
CA ARG A 68 -5.88 -1.96 15.93
C ARG A 68 -5.28 -2.69 14.73
N ILE A 69 -5.37 -2.07 13.57
CA ILE A 69 -4.71 -2.51 12.35
C ILE A 69 -3.57 -1.53 12.10
N VAL A 70 -2.34 -2.06 12.02
CA VAL A 70 -1.13 -1.27 11.76
C VAL A 70 -0.62 -1.63 10.38
N LEU A 71 -0.47 -0.64 9.51
CA LEU A 71 0.16 -0.76 8.21
C LEU A 71 1.49 -0.02 8.23
N ARG A 72 2.61 -0.74 8.07
CA ARG A 72 3.95 -0.16 7.98
C ARG A 72 4.48 -0.34 6.56
N CYS A 73 4.93 0.74 5.95
CA CYS A 73 5.53 0.78 4.62
C CYS A 73 6.94 1.35 4.68
N THR A 74 7.86 0.75 3.93
CA THR A 74 9.23 1.19 3.74
C THR A 74 9.51 1.45 2.26
N CYS A 75 10.32 2.46 1.98
CA CYS A 75 10.75 2.79 0.63
C CYS A 75 12.11 3.53 0.62
N ASP A 76 12.84 3.51 -0.49
CA ASP A 76 14.24 3.96 -0.59
C ASP A 76 14.50 5.09 -1.61
N SER A 77 13.48 5.87 -1.96
CA SER A 77 13.60 7.02 -2.88
C SER A 77 13.16 8.34 -2.22
N ASN A 78 13.61 9.47 -2.77
CA ASN A 78 13.30 10.79 -2.20
C ASN A 78 11.78 11.01 -2.10
N PHE A 79 11.31 11.37 -0.90
CA PHE A 79 9.92 11.61 -0.54
C PHE A 79 8.96 10.46 -0.86
N CYS A 80 9.48 9.23 -0.94
CA CYS A 80 8.72 8.06 -1.35
C CYS A 80 7.62 7.69 -0.34
N ASN A 81 7.77 8.05 0.94
CA ASN A 81 6.74 7.83 1.97
C ASN A 81 5.56 8.82 1.86
N GLY A 82 5.50 9.62 0.79
CA GLY A 82 4.34 10.41 0.40
C GLY A 82 3.14 9.53 0.03
N ASP A 83 1.92 9.98 0.35
CA ASP A 83 0.72 9.14 0.19
C ASP A 83 0.49 8.72 -1.26
N LYS A 84 0.67 9.66 -2.19
CA LYS A 84 0.54 9.40 -3.64
C LYS A 84 1.63 8.47 -4.18
N ASN A 85 2.83 8.52 -3.61
CA ASN A 85 3.99 7.76 -4.07
C ASN A 85 3.88 6.28 -3.68
N LEU A 86 3.46 6.01 -2.45
CA LEU A 86 3.20 4.65 -1.99
C LEU A 86 2.01 4.00 -2.72
N ALA A 87 0.96 4.77 -3.03
CA ALA A 87 -0.16 4.30 -3.83
C ALA A 87 0.27 3.98 -5.28
N ALA A 88 1.08 4.84 -5.90
CA ALA A 88 1.62 4.62 -7.24
C ALA A 88 2.56 3.40 -7.30
N ALA A 89 3.25 3.08 -6.21
CA ALA A 89 4.08 1.89 -6.09
C ALA A 89 3.27 0.58 -5.90
N GLY A 90 1.94 0.67 -5.77
CA GLY A 90 1.06 -0.49 -5.57
C GLY A 90 1.19 -1.17 -4.21
N LEU A 91 2.00 -0.62 -3.30
CA LEU A 91 2.37 -1.28 -2.04
C LEU A 91 1.21 -1.38 -1.04
N TYR A 92 0.25 -0.44 -1.09
CA TYR A 92 -0.98 -0.50 -0.27
C TYR A 92 -1.86 -1.70 -0.63
N GLN A 93 -2.04 -1.96 -1.92
CA GLN A 93 -2.89 -3.05 -2.40
C GLN A 93 -2.31 -4.40 -1.98
N SER A 94 -0.98 -4.55 -2.12
CA SER A 94 -0.26 -5.77 -1.72
C SER A 94 -0.33 -6.08 -0.23
N ALA A 95 -0.47 -5.07 0.63
CA ALA A 95 -0.58 -5.27 2.08
C ALA A 95 -2.00 -5.66 2.53
N MET A 96 -3.03 -5.18 1.81
CA MET A 96 -4.45 -5.46 2.08
C MET A 96 -4.87 -6.83 1.52
N ASP A 97 -4.22 -7.30 0.46
CA ASP A 97 -4.49 -8.60 -0.17
C ASP A 97 -3.96 -9.81 0.63
N GLY A 98 -3.28 -9.56 1.77
CA GLY A 98 -2.71 -10.58 2.66
C GLY A 98 -3.71 -11.28 3.59
N ASP A 99 -4.98 -10.89 3.61
CA ASP A 99 -6.05 -11.54 4.39
C ASP A 99 -7.40 -11.46 3.66
N GLY A 100 -7.86 -12.58 3.11
CA GLY A 100 -9.27 -12.78 2.76
C GLY A 100 -9.81 -12.14 1.48
N GLY A 101 -9.59 -12.80 0.33
CA GLY A 101 -10.62 -12.92 -0.71
C GLY A 101 -10.81 -11.74 -1.68
N ASN A 102 -9.83 -11.49 -2.55
CA ASN A 102 -10.10 -10.76 -3.79
C ASN A 102 -10.99 -11.62 -4.72
N LYS A 103 -12.31 -11.41 -4.66
CA LYS A 103 -13.17 -11.68 -5.82
C LYS A 103 -12.80 -10.67 -6.90
N VAL A 104 -11.78 -11.02 -7.69
CA VAL A 104 -11.48 -10.37 -8.96
C VAL A 104 -12.71 -10.55 -9.85
N TYR A 105 -13.61 -9.57 -9.88
CA TYR A 105 -14.61 -9.47 -10.94
C TYR A 105 -13.87 -9.09 -12.23
N SER A 106 -13.32 -10.11 -12.88
CA SER A 106 -12.69 -10.01 -14.19
C SER A 106 -13.77 -9.65 -15.21
N LYS A 107 -13.67 -8.44 -15.80
CA LYS A 107 -14.58 -7.97 -16.86
C LYS A 107 -14.68 -8.96 -18.03
N THR A 108 -13.67 -9.80 -18.22
CA THR A 108 -13.62 -10.84 -19.25
C THR A 108 -14.69 -11.92 -19.06
N ILE A 109 -15.05 -12.26 -17.81
CA ILE A 109 -16.08 -13.27 -17.50
C ILE A 109 -17.49 -12.74 -17.83
N LEU A 110 -17.72 -11.44 -17.68
CA LEU A 110 -19.01 -10.82 -17.98
C LEU A 110 -19.27 -10.80 -19.50
N ILE A 111 -18.23 -10.54 -20.30
CA ILE A 111 -18.33 -10.51 -21.77
C ILE A 111 -18.57 -11.91 -22.32
N THR A 112 -17.91 -12.95 -21.80
CA THR A 112 -18.15 -14.33 -22.23
C THR A 112 -19.56 -14.80 -21.88
N PHE A 113 -20.09 -14.45 -20.71
CA PHE A 113 -21.48 -14.75 -20.35
C PHE A 113 -22.50 -14.07 -21.26
N ILE A 114 -22.30 -12.78 -21.58
CA ILE A 114 -23.18 -12.04 -22.50
C ILE A 114 -23.15 -12.68 -23.89
N LEU A 115 -21.97 -13.01 -24.42
CA LEU A 115 -21.84 -13.68 -25.71
C LEU A 115 -22.47 -15.08 -25.70
N PHE A 116 -22.36 -15.82 -24.60
CA PHE A 116 -22.97 -17.15 -24.47
C PHE A 116 -24.51 -17.07 -24.47
N ILE A 117 -25.09 -16.10 -23.76
CA ILE A 117 -26.54 -15.84 -23.80
C ILE A 117 -26.98 -15.41 -25.20
N PHE A 118 -26.21 -14.53 -25.86
CA PHE A 118 -26.52 -14.06 -27.22
C PHE A 118 -26.45 -15.20 -28.26
N CYS A 119 -25.47 -16.10 -28.13
CA CYS A 119 -25.35 -17.30 -28.97
C CYS A 119 -26.48 -18.32 -28.71
N LEU A 120 -26.91 -18.48 -27.45
CA LEU A 120 -28.03 -19.37 -27.11
C LEU A 120 -29.36 -18.82 -27.60
N TRP A 121 -29.58 -17.50 -27.52
CA TRP A 121 -30.75 -16.84 -28.11
C TRP A 121 -30.83 -17.05 -29.61
N ARG A 122 -29.73 -16.87 -30.34
CA ARG A 122 -29.70 -17.11 -31.79
C ARG A 122 -29.93 -18.57 -32.22
N ARG A 123 -29.80 -19.53 -31.31
CA ARG A 123 -30.03 -20.95 -31.61
C ARG A 123 -31.49 -21.38 -31.45
N TRP A 124 -32.35 -20.53 -30.88
CA TRP A 124 -33.79 -20.78 -30.73
C TRP A 124 -34.63 -20.17 -31.86
N ASP A 125 -34.01 -19.38 -32.76
CA ASP A 125 -34.66 -18.75 -33.93
C ASP A 125 -34.50 -19.56 -35.24
N VAL A 126 -34.24 -20.87 -35.16
CA VAL A 126 -34.29 -21.81 -36.31
C VAL A 126 -35.29 -22.92 -36.03
#